data_AF-A0A813IIS3-F1
#
_entry.id   AF-A0A813IIS3-F1
#
_cell.length_a   1.000
_cell.length_b   1.000
_cell.length_c   1.000
_cell.angle_alpha   90.00
_cell.angle_beta   90.00
_cell.angle_gamma   90.00
#
_symmetry.space_group_name_H-M   'P 1'
#
loop_
_entity.id
_entity.type
_entity.pdbx_description
1 polymer ?
#
loop_
_entity_poly.entity_id
_entity_poly.type
_entity_poly.pdbx_seq_one_letter_code
_entity_poly.pdbx_strand_id
1 'polypeptide(L)'
;MHFFPQTSGDEVTVWMPEQMKAFHFLGWDGDGHFDRSTCFPKTPPQLGDVVKYLRMLDDQQNQGHTVIHLSSETYRAQSAVLVGAGLVLSGRASAKGAWAAIKRASPDMGLGAHKGWERFPLPFSFDGKTGETSVTVLDCLEGLQSARDCGWLDYRTFDVEAWQLLRRKFDASWLVPGEMLAFGDPASTAQNPAFPKLMLPKSKAKGTMFQDLVPSSPASDSTAEKVNAASPVKIRRPLDQRLPNWSDMTTSTAATADDSRDPAEADSFPEFLSEAGVKHVVRLNYSYETDRNGSYVELFRQADLVLHDFEFEDGTAPPLRLADAFLQRCKTWFKEENGAPPNIAVHCKAGLGRTGAIVAFFATANHEISGPAFHGWARMCRPGSVQTVKQEAFVRALSAPSQRNKASSGRMGCFKLWL
;
A
#
# COMPACT_ATOMS: atom_id res chain seq x y z
N MET A 1 -10.57 52.13 33.69
CA MET A 1 -10.46 50.67 33.48
C MET A 1 -11.19 50.33 32.20
N HIS A 2 -10.47 50.22 31.08
CA HIS A 2 -11.03 49.64 29.86
C HIS A 2 -10.86 48.13 29.96
N PHE A 3 -11.94 47.43 30.29
CA PHE A 3 -12.06 46.00 30.08
C PHE A 3 -12.67 45.80 28.70
N PHE A 4 -11.80 45.73 27.68
CA PHE A 4 -12.11 44.91 26.52
C PHE A 4 -11.50 43.53 26.80
N PRO A 5 -12.25 42.43 26.62
CA PRO A 5 -11.58 41.15 26.45
C PRO A 5 -10.72 41.30 25.19
N GLN A 6 -9.41 41.15 25.33
CA GLN A 6 -8.57 40.89 24.18
C GLN A 6 -9.13 39.61 23.54
N THR A 7 -9.83 39.76 22.42
CA THR A 7 -9.97 38.66 21.48
C THR A 7 -8.55 38.33 21.05
N SER A 8 -8.05 37.18 21.49
CA SER A 8 -6.79 36.59 21.04
C SER A 8 -6.73 36.75 19.53
N GLY A 9 -5.73 37.50 19.02
CA GLY A 9 -5.54 37.60 17.59
C GLY A 9 -5.30 36.21 17.03
N ASP A 10 -6.02 35.82 15.98
CA ASP A 10 -5.82 34.55 15.29
C ASP A 10 -4.35 34.45 14.88
N GLU A 11 -3.59 33.57 15.54
CA GLU A 11 -2.19 33.35 15.20
C GLU A 11 -2.14 32.73 13.80
N VAL A 12 -1.44 33.40 12.88
CA VAL A 12 -1.31 32.96 11.48
C VAL A 12 0.04 32.28 11.32
N THR A 13 0.02 31.00 10.97
CA THR A 13 1.22 30.23 10.64
C THR A 13 1.30 30.00 9.13
N VAL A 14 2.44 30.30 8.53
CA VAL A 14 2.70 30.04 7.12
C VAL A 14 3.51 28.75 6.98
N TRP A 15 2.99 27.81 6.19
CA TRP A 15 3.67 26.56 5.86
C TRP A 15 4.08 26.57 4.39
N MET A 16 5.31 26.14 4.15
CA MET A 16 5.80 25.78 2.83
C MET A 16 6.36 24.35 2.96
N PRO A 17 5.50 23.32 2.85
CA PRO A 17 5.87 21.95 3.23
C PRO A 17 7.15 21.43 2.57
N GLU A 18 7.49 21.88 1.35
CA GLU A 18 8.75 21.54 0.69
C GLU A 18 10.02 22.08 1.35
N GLN A 19 9.90 23.01 2.29
CA GLN A 19 11.01 23.56 3.05
C GLN A 19 11.01 23.09 4.52
N MET A 20 9.97 22.37 4.94
CA MET A 20 9.79 21.98 6.33
C MET A 20 10.44 20.62 6.60
N LYS A 21 11.38 20.56 7.55
CA LYS A 21 12.07 19.30 7.94
C LYS A 21 11.12 18.19 8.42
N ALA A 22 9.96 18.57 8.97
CA ALA A 22 8.97 17.63 9.50
C ALA A 22 8.40 16.71 8.41
N PHE A 23 8.40 17.20 7.18
CA PHE A 23 8.19 16.37 6.03
C PHE A 23 9.57 16.03 5.49
N HIS A 24 9.87 14.74 5.35
CA HIS A 24 10.99 14.31 4.53
C HIS A 24 10.57 14.50 3.08
N PHE A 25 10.28 15.76 2.72
CA PHE A 25 9.41 16.12 1.62
C PHE A 25 10.03 15.51 0.37
N LEU A 26 9.38 14.44 -0.12
CA LEU A 26 9.72 13.81 -1.39
C LEU A 26 11.11 13.19 -1.43
N GLY A 27 11.69 12.90 -0.27
CA GLY A 27 12.79 11.97 -0.19
C GLY A 27 12.26 10.58 -0.50
N TRP A 28 12.95 9.84 -1.35
CA TRP A 28 12.79 8.41 -1.36
C TRP A 28 13.39 7.86 -0.06
N ASP A 29 12.56 7.30 0.80
CA ASP A 29 12.96 6.68 2.07
C ASP A 29 13.43 5.23 1.92
N GLY A 30 13.60 4.78 0.67
CA GLY A 30 14.04 3.44 0.34
C GLY A 30 12.88 2.46 0.27
N ASP A 31 12.86 1.65 -0.78
CA ASP A 31 12.21 0.33 -0.79
C ASP A 31 13.25 -0.79 -0.57
N GLY A 32 14.45 -0.42 -0.09
CA GLY A 32 15.57 -1.33 0.10
C GLY A 32 16.42 -1.60 -1.14
N HIS A 33 15.93 -1.36 -2.37
CA HIS A 33 16.63 -1.80 -3.59
C HIS A 33 16.76 -0.77 -4.71
N PHE A 34 15.76 0.10 -4.92
CA PHE A 34 15.74 0.99 -6.08
C PHE A 34 15.81 2.45 -5.63
N ASP A 35 16.87 3.18 -5.97
CA ASP A 35 16.88 4.63 -5.75
C ASP A 35 15.93 5.34 -6.72
N ARG A 36 14.84 5.90 -6.17
CA ARG A 36 13.85 6.68 -6.91
C ARG A 36 13.91 8.17 -6.60
N SER A 37 14.96 8.65 -5.94
CA SER A 37 15.15 10.07 -5.59
C SER A 37 14.99 10.99 -6.80
N THR A 38 15.45 10.57 -7.99
CA THR A 38 15.33 11.32 -9.26
C THR A 38 13.89 11.48 -9.77
N CYS A 39 12.96 10.64 -9.31
CA CYS A 39 11.54 10.73 -9.66
C CYS A 39 10.81 11.81 -8.84
N PHE A 40 11.39 12.26 -7.73
CA PHE A 40 10.83 13.32 -6.91
C PHE A 40 11.30 14.70 -7.41
N PRO A 41 10.45 15.75 -7.44
CA PRO A 41 9.09 15.86 -6.88
C PRO A 41 7.97 15.46 -7.86
N LYS A 42 8.22 14.58 -8.82
CA LYS A 42 7.29 14.30 -9.92
C LYS A 42 6.30 13.16 -9.61
N THR A 43 6.00 12.92 -8.34
CA THR A 43 5.11 11.84 -7.84
C THR A 43 4.10 12.40 -6.83
N PRO A 44 2.99 11.71 -6.51
CA PRO A 44 2.15 12.10 -5.38
C PRO A 44 2.94 12.12 -4.05
N PRO A 45 2.48 12.89 -3.03
CA PRO A 45 3.08 12.81 -1.70
C PRO A 45 2.91 11.39 -1.15
N GLN A 46 3.86 10.92 -0.34
CA GLN A 46 3.74 9.61 0.28
C GLN A 46 2.64 9.60 1.34
N LEU A 47 2.03 8.43 1.61
CA LEU A 47 0.95 8.31 2.59
C LEU A 47 1.39 8.79 3.98
N GLY A 48 2.61 8.47 4.41
CA GLY A 48 3.18 8.97 5.67
C GLY A 48 3.24 10.51 5.75
N ASP A 49 3.59 11.19 4.66
CA ASP A 49 3.63 12.66 4.60
C ASP A 49 2.22 13.25 4.65
N VAL A 50 1.25 12.63 3.97
CA VAL A 50 -0.16 13.01 4.05
C VAL A 50 -0.63 12.92 5.50
N VAL A 51 -0.38 11.80 6.19
CA VAL A 51 -0.80 11.60 7.59
C VAL A 51 -0.14 12.62 8.52
N LYS A 52 1.18 12.83 8.41
CA LYS A 52 1.92 13.83 9.20
C LYS A 52 1.34 15.23 8.99
N TYR A 53 1.07 15.61 7.74
CA TYR A 53 0.52 16.92 7.39
C TYR A 53 -0.84 17.16 8.04
N LEU A 54 -1.71 16.14 8.00
CA LEU A 54 -3.04 16.23 8.60
C LEU A 54 -3.03 16.34 10.11
N ARG A 55 -2.15 15.57 10.79
CA ARG A 55 -2.00 15.67 12.24
C ARG A 55 -1.52 17.05 12.66
N MET A 56 -0.51 17.58 11.96
CA MET A 56 -0.06 18.95 12.20
C MET A 56 -1.17 19.97 11.95
N LEU A 57 -1.99 19.77 10.91
CA LEU A 57 -3.10 20.67 10.59
C LEU A 57 -4.17 20.64 11.68
N ASP A 58 -4.50 19.46 12.20
CA ASP A 58 -5.42 19.30 13.32
C ASP A 58 -4.88 19.99 14.57
N ASP A 59 -3.58 19.86 14.88
CA ASP A 59 -2.96 20.53 16.03
C ASP A 59 -3.08 22.06 15.95
N GLN A 60 -2.80 22.65 14.78
CA GLN A 60 -2.96 24.09 14.57
C GLN A 60 -4.42 24.53 14.70
N GLN A 61 -5.35 23.77 14.12
CA GLN A 61 -6.78 24.08 14.20
C GLN A 61 -7.30 23.99 15.64
N ASN A 62 -6.83 23.01 16.42
CA ASN A 62 -7.17 22.86 17.84
C ASN A 62 -6.64 24.03 18.69
N GLN A 63 -5.55 24.67 18.27
CA GLN A 63 -5.00 25.88 18.90
C GLN A 63 -5.72 27.17 18.43
N GLY A 64 -6.66 27.07 17.48
CA GLY A 64 -7.33 28.23 16.90
C GLY A 64 -6.48 28.99 15.88
N HIS A 65 -5.40 28.39 15.38
CA HIS A 65 -4.48 29.04 14.46
C HIS A 65 -4.98 28.94 13.02
N THR A 66 -4.70 29.99 12.24
CA THR A 66 -4.91 29.98 10.79
C THR A 66 -3.64 29.51 10.09
N VAL A 67 -3.76 28.47 9.25
CA VAL A 67 -2.64 27.97 8.45
C VAL A 67 -2.74 28.47 7.02
N ILE A 68 -1.68 29.13 6.55
CA ILE A 68 -1.49 29.49 5.14
C ILE A 68 -0.53 28.50 4.50
N HIS A 69 -1.03 27.65 3.60
CA HIS A 69 -0.20 26.73 2.82
C HIS A 69 0.29 27.40 1.54
N LEU A 70 1.60 27.50 1.38
CA LEU A 70 2.29 27.98 0.19
C LEU A 70 3.04 26.83 -0.49
N SER A 71 3.20 26.94 -1.81
CA SER A 71 4.01 25.99 -2.58
C SER A 71 4.60 26.67 -3.81
N SER A 72 5.80 26.26 -4.19
CA SER A 72 6.43 26.60 -5.46
C SER A 72 5.77 25.87 -6.63
N GLU A 73 5.95 26.39 -7.85
CA GLU A 73 5.35 25.85 -9.09
C GLU A 73 5.57 24.34 -9.27
N THR A 74 6.79 23.88 -8.98
CA THR A 74 7.22 22.49 -9.08
C THR A 74 6.45 21.55 -8.13
N TYR A 75 5.97 22.06 -6.98
CA TYR A 75 5.36 21.27 -5.91
C TYR A 75 3.85 21.48 -5.80
N ARG A 76 3.26 22.31 -6.67
CA ARG A 76 1.82 22.64 -6.66
C ARG A 76 0.92 21.41 -6.71
N ALA A 77 1.27 20.40 -7.52
CA ALA A 77 0.47 19.18 -7.65
C ALA A 77 0.38 18.43 -6.31
N GLN A 78 1.51 18.25 -5.63
CA GLN A 78 1.56 17.56 -4.34
C GLN A 78 0.89 18.38 -3.24
N SER A 79 1.13 19.69 -3.26
CA SER A 79 0.51 20.63 -2.33
C SER A 79 -1.01 20.61 -2.46
N ALA A 80 -1.53 20.52 -3.68
CA ALA A 80 -2.94 20.31 -3.93
C ALA A 80 -3.44 18.96 -3.39
N VAL A 81 -2.65 17.89 -3.47
CA VAL A 81 -3.00 16.61 -2.81
C VAL A 81 -3.03 16.77 -1.29
N LEU A 82 -2.05 17.42 -0.65
CA LEU A 82 -2.01 17.62 0.80
C LEU A 82 -3.18 18.47 1.31
N VAL A 83 -3.43 19.62 0.70
CA VAL A 83 -4.56 20.49 1.05
C VAL A 83 -5.89 19.79 0.79
N GLY A 84 -6.02 19.10 -0.35
CA GLY A 84 -7.21 18.35 -0.70
C GLY A 84 -7.46 17.18 0.23
N ALA A 85 -6.42 16.46 0.65
CA ALA A 85 -6.49 15.39 1.65
C ALA A 85 -7.07 15.92 2.97
N GLY A 86 -6.70 17.14 3.37
CA GLY A 86 -7.26 17.80 4.55
C GLY A 86 -8.77 17.98 4.47
N LEU A 87 -9.29 18.37 3.31
CA LEU A 87 -10.73 18.51 3.10
C LEU A 87 -11.45 17.15 3.01
N VAL A 88 -10.81 16.17 2.36
CA VAL A 88 -11.41 14.85 2.12
C VAL A 88 -11.41 13.99 3.38
N LEU A 89 -10.26 13.79 4.02
CA LEU A 89 -10.12 12.87 5.15
C LEU A 89 -10.75 13.39 6.44
N SER A 90 -10.89 14.72 6.59
CA SER A 90 -11.67 15.31 7.70
C SER A 90 -13.19 15.26 7.48
N GLY A 91 -13.66 14.82 6.30
CA GLY A 91 -15.09 14.78 5.97
C GLY A 91 -15.71 16.11 5.55
N ARG A 92 -14.91 17.18 5.40
CA ARG A 92 -15.40 18.52 5.02
C ARG A 92 -15.82 18.63 3.55
N ALA A 93 -15.25 17.80 2.67
CA ALA A 93 -15.63 17.76 1.26
C ALA A 93 -15.47 16.36 0.66
N SER A 94 -16.17 16.11 -0.45
CA SER A 94 -15.81 15.01 -1.35
C SER A 94 -14.53 15.34 -2.12
N ALA A 95 -13.86 14.33 -2.69
CA ALA A 95 -12.67 14.51 -3.52
C ALA A 95 -12.89 15.51 -4.66
N LYS A 96 -14.03 15.40 -5.35
CA LYS A 96 -14.43 16.33 -6.42
C LYS A 96 -14.67 17.74 -5.90
N GLY A 97 -15.30 17.86 -4.73
CA GLY A 97 -15.55 19.15 -4.08
C GLY A 97 -14.26 19.85 -3.65
N ALA A 98 -13.37 19.10 -3.00
CA ALA A 98 -12.04 19.56 -2.60
C ALA A 98 -11.23 20.03 -3.82
N TRP A 99 -11.17 19.21 -4.87
CA TRP A 99 -10.45 19.57 -6.09
C TRP A 99 -11.04 20.80 -6.80
N ALA A 100 -12.38 20.90 -6.86
CA ALA A 100 -13.04 22.08 -7.40
C ALA A 100 -12.73 23.35 -6.59
N ALA A 101 -12.65 23.25 -5.27
CA ALA A 101 -12.27 24.37 -4.40
C ALA A 101 -10.82 24.80 -4.65
N ILE A 102 -9.88 23.85 -4.72
CA ILE A 102 -8.46 24.13 -4.98
C ILE A 102 -8.28 24.80 -6.34
N LYS A 103 -8.92 24.28 -7.40
CA LYS A 103 -8.84 24.90 -8.73
C LYS A 103 -9.39 26.32 -8.76
N ARG A 104 -10.48 26.61 -8.04
CA ARG A 104 -11.02 27.97 -7.94
C ARG A 104 -10.09 28.92 -7.18
N ALA A 105 -9.35 28.40 -6.20
CA ALA A 105 -8.41 29.17 -5.39
C ALA A 105 -7.02 29.30 -6.05
N SER A 106 -6.74 28.53 -7.11
CA SER A 106 -5.47 28.56 -7.83
C SER A 106 -5.49 29.67 -8.89
N PRO A 107 -4.36 30.37 -9.10
CA PRO A 107 -4.25 31.37 -10.17
C PRO A 107 -4.48 30.75 -11.55
N ASP A 108 -4.97 31.54 -12.51
CA ASP A 108 -5.10 31.10 -13.91
C ASP A 108 -3.70 30.76 -14.46
N MET A 109 -3.54 29.50 -14.88
CA MET A 109 -2.26 28.90 -15.25
C MET A 109 -1.83 29.20 -16.69
N GLY A 110 -2.56 30.08 -17.39
CA GLY A 110 -2.27 30.45 -18.77
C GLY A 110 -2.47 29.32 -19.79
N LEU A 111 -2.27 29.65 -21.06
CA LEU A 111 -2.51 28.78 -22.22
C LEU A 111 -1.38 27.74 -22.41
N GLY A 112 -1.09 26.91 -21.41
CA GLY A 112 -0.16 25.78 -21.59
C GLY A 112 0.00 24.86 -20.39
N ALA A 113 0.04 25.40 -19.17
CA ALA A 113 0.23 24.60 -17.96
C ALA A 113 -1.05 23.82 -17.55
N HIS A 114 -2.23 24.24 -18.03
CA HIS A 114 -3.54 23.64 -17.72
C HIS A 114 -3.74 22.18 -18.14
N LYS A 115 -2.89 21.61 -19.01
CA LYS A 115 -3.07 20.20 -19.47
C LYS A 115 -2.37 19.16 -18.59
N GLY A 116 -1.41 19.57 -17.75
CA GLY A 116 -0.51 18.62 -17.10
C GLY A 116 -0.05 18.97 -15.69
N TRP A 117 -0.26 20.19 -15.19
CA TRP A 117 0.24 20.57 -13.85
C TRP A 117 -0.35 19.74 -12.72
N GLU A 118 -1.58 19.24 -12.89
CA GLU A 118 -2.28 18.37 -11.95
C GLU A 118 -1.93 16.88 -12.14
N ARG A 119 -1.01 16.55 -13.05
CA ARG A 119 -0.65 15.17 -13.38
C ARG A 119 0.75 14.82 -12.88
N PHE A 120 0.89 13.58 -12.43
CA PHE A 120 2.15 13.00 -12.02
C PHE A 120 2.66 12.07 -13.13
N PRO A 121 3.87 12.29 -13.67
CA PRO A 121 4.42 11.44 -14.71
C PRO A 121 4.58 9.98 -14.28
N LEU A 122 4.85 9.14 -15.27
CA LEU A 122 5.20 7.74 -15.03
C LEU A 122 6.49 7.64 -14.19
N PRO A 123 6.63 6.61 -13.35
CA PRO A 123 7.83 6.41 -12.53
C PRO A 123 9.15 6.34 -13.32
N PHE A 124 9.10 5.99 -14.60
CA PHE A 124 10.28 5.91 -15.48
C PHE A 124 10.41 7.09 -16.46
N SER A 125 9.59 8.14 -16.34
CA SER A 125 9.71 9.34 -17.17
C SER A 125 10.83 10.25 -16.65
N PHE A 126 12.04 10.06 -17.19
CA PHE A 126 13.22 10.87 -16.85
C PHE A 126 13.00 12.37 -17.12
N ASP A 127 12.34 12.70 -18.22
CA ASP A 127 12.02 14.08 -18.61
C ASP A 127 10.81 14.67 -17.86
N GLY A 128 10.09 13.87 -17.08
CA GLY A 128 8.89 14.30 -16.35
C GLY A 128 7.66 14.53 -17.22
N LYS A 129 7.65 14.03 -18.46
CA LYS A 129 6.47 14.11 -19.33
C LYS A 129 5.30 13.32 -18.77
N THR A 130 4.16 13.99 -18.68
CA THR A 130 2.87 13.39 -18.33
C THR A 130 2.13 12.95 -19.59
N GLY A 131 1.29 11.92 -19.45
CA GLY A 131 0.43 11.41 -20.50
C GLY A 131 -1.05 11.39 -20.07
N GLU A 132 -1.93 10.98 -20.99
CA GLU A 132 -3.36 10.86 -20.73
C GLU A 132 -3.67 9.87 -19.60
N THR A 133 -2.82 8.85 -19.45
CA THR A 133 -2.96 7.81 -18.44
C THR A 133 -2.30 8.13 -17.11
N SER A 134 -1.52 9.22 -17.03
CA SER A 134 -0.86 9.65 -15.81
C SER A 134 -1.85 9.93 -14.69
N VAL A 135 -1.47 9.56 -13.47
CA VAL A 135 -2.22 9.86 -12.23
C VAL A 135 -2.39 11.36 -12.09
N THR A 136 -3.58 11.78 -11.67
CA THR A 136 -3.89 13.19 -11.40
C THR A 136 -4.02 13.47 -9.90
N VAL A 137 -4.03 14.75 -9.52
CA VAL A 137 -4.41 15.19 -8.17
C VAL A 137 -5.79 14.64 -7.81
N LEU A 138 -6.75 14.70 -8.73
CA LEU A 138 -8.10 14.18 -8.47
C LEU A 138 -8.10 12.68 -8.22
N ASP A 139 -7.33 11.90 -8.99
CA ASP A 139 -7.20 10.45 -8.78
C ASP A 139 -6.67 10.14 -7.36
N CYS A 140 -5.70 10.92 -6.88
CA CYS A 140 -5.19 10.78 -5.51
C CYS A 140 -6.27 11.10 -4.47
N LEU A 141 -7.03 12.18 -4.65
CA LEU A 141 -8.10 12.57 -3.72
C LEU A 141 -9.26 11.57 -3.72
N GLU A 142 -9.66 11.04 -4.88
CA GLU A 142 -10.66 9.98 -4.98
C GLU A 142 -10.17 8.68 -4.32
N GLY A 143 -8.87 8.37 -4.45
CA GLY A 143 -8.21 7.27 -3.75
C GLY A 143 -8.28 7.43 -2.22
N LEU A 144 -7.92 8.60 -1.69
CA LEU A 144 -8.02 8.89 -0.24
C LEU A 144 -9.47 8.84 0.26
N GLN A 145 -10.42 9.35 -0.53
CA GLN A 145 -11.83 9.27 -0.17
C GLN A 145 -12.28 7.81 -0.10
N SER A 146 -11.94 7.00 -1.11
CA SER A 146 -12.29 5.57 -1.14
C SER A 146 -11.62 4.81 0.01
N ALA A 147 -10.36 5.12 0.32
CA ALA A 147 -9.65 4.53 1.44
C ALA A 147 -10.33 4.85 2.79
N ARG A 148 -10.75 6.10 3.01
CA ARG A 148 -11.56 6.47 4.19
C ARG A 148 -12.88 5.70 4.23
N ASP A 149 -13.60 5.68 3.11
CA ASP A 149 -14.95 5.10 3.02
C ASP A 149 -14.92 3.56 3.15
N CYS A 150 -13.84 2.91 2.72
CA CYS A 150 -13.60 1.47 2.89
C CYS A 150 -12.94 1.12 4.24
N GLY A 151 -12.62 2.11 5.08
CA GLY A 151 -11.95 1.90 6.37
C GLY A 151 -10.45 1.55 6.28
N TRP A 152 -9.82 1.74 5.12
CA TRP A 152 -8.39 1.47 4.91
C TRP A 152 -7.47 2.49 5.58
N LEU A 153 -7.96 3.69 5.85
CA LEU A 153 -7.18 4.77 6.44
C LEU A 153 -8.00 5.57 7.44
N ASP A 154 -7.53 5.58 8.69
CA ASP A 154 -7.77 6.66 9.64
C ASP A 154 -6.43 7.32 9.96
N TYR A 155 -6.23 8.55 9.47
CA TYR A 155 -4.96 9.27 9.65
C TYR A 155 -4.67 9.58 11.13
N ARG A 156 -5.67 9.53 12.02
CA ARG A 156 -5.47 9.79 13.45
C ARG A 156 -4.80 8.61 14.14
N THR A 157 -5.11 7.39 13.73
CA THR A 157 -4.58 6.15 14.33
C THR A 157 -3.49 5.48 13.49
N PHE A 158 -3.34 5.86 12.22
CA PHE A 158 -2.36 5.26 11.31
C PHE A 158 -0.93 5.31 11.85
N ASP A 159 -0.26 4.16 11.94
CA ASP A 159 1.13 4.10 12.40
C ASP A 159 2.09 4.37 11.24
N VAL A 160 2.59 5.62 11.19
CA VAL A 160 3.52 6.05 10.13
C VAL A 160 4.87 5.35 10.27
N GLU A 161 5.35 5.10 11.49
CA GLU A 161 6.67 4.52 11.71
C GLU A 161 6.68 3.03 11.35
N ALA A 162 5.65 2.28 11.75
CA ALA A 162 5.48 0.89 11.34
C ALA A 162 5.34 0.76 9.81
N TRP A 163 4.55 1.65 9.19
CA TRP A 163 4.42 1.69 7.72
C TRP A 163 5.75 1.97 7.02
N GLN A 164 6.56 2.91 7.52
CA GLN A 164 7.89 3.22 6.97
C GLN A 164 8.88 2.07 7.21
N LEU A 165 8.83 1.43 8.38
CA LEU A 165 9.71 0.33 8.73
C LEU A 165 9.44 -0.90 7.84
N LEU A 166 8.17 -1.22 7.60
CA LEU A 166 7.76 -2.30 6.68
C LEU A 166 8.37 -2.13 5.28
N ARG A 167 8.32 -0.91 4.74
CA ARG A 167 8.93 -0.57 3.43
C ARG A 167 10.44 -0.68 3.45
N ARG A 168 11.10 -0.08 4.45
CA ARG A 168 12.57 -0.07 4.56
C ARG A 168 13.16 -1.44 4.83
N LYS A 169 12.48 -2.28 5.62
CA LYS A 169 12.94 -3.60 6.03
C LYS A 169 12.66 -4.62 4.94
N PHE A 170 11.39 -4.75 4.55
CA PHE A 170 10.93 -5.88 3.73
C PHE A 170 10.66 -5.56 2.27
N ASP A 171 10.83 -4.30 1.85
CA ASP A 171 10.36 -3.83 0.54
C ASP A 171 8.86 -4.11 0.35
N ALA A 172 8.04 -3.82 1.37
CA ALA A 172 6.62 -4.17 1.37
C ALA A 172 5.72 -2.99 1.73
N SER A 173 4.50 -2.96 1.17
CA SER A 173 3.43 -2.03 1.53
C SER A 173 2.06 -2.72 1.40
N TRP A 174 1.17 -2.47 2.34
CA TRP A 174 -0.25 -2.79 2.16
C TRP A 174 -0.87 -1.87 1.10
N LEU A 175 -1.47 -2.46 0.07
CA LEU A 175 -2.25 -1.72 -0.94
C LEU A 175 -3.75 -1.86 -0.72
N VAL A 176 -4.18 -2.98 -0.13
CA VAL A 176 -5.49 -3.15 0.49
C VAL A 176 -5.22 -3.65 1.91
N PRO A 177 -5.34 -2.80 2.95
CA PRO A 177 -5.04 -3.18 4.33
C PRO A 177 -5.84 -4.42 4.75
N GLY A 178 -5.13 -5.46 5.18
CA GLY A 178 -5.73 -6.69 5.70
C GLY A 178 -6.22 -7.62 4.59
N GLU A 179 -5.75 -7.42 3.36
CA GLU A 179 -6.09 -8.31 2.24
C GLU A 179 -4.93 -8.47 1.25
N MET A 180 -4.29 -7.37 0.84
CA MET A 180 -3.27 -7.38 -0.22
C MET A 180 -1.99 -6.63 0.20
N LEU A 181 -0.96 -7.40 0.53
CA LEU A 181 0.39 -6.92 0.77
C LEU A 181 1.19 -6.97 -0.54
N ALA A 182 1.67 -5.84 -1.04
CA ALA A 182 2.54 -5.77 -2.20
C ALA A 182 4.00 -5.69 -1.76
N PHE A 183 4.88 -6.48 -2.35
CA PHE A 183 6.30 -6.48 -1.97
C PHE A 183 7.25 -6.82 -3.14
N GLY A 184 8.53 -6.48 -2.99
CA GLY A 184 9.59 -6.84 -3.94
C GLY A 184 9.94 -8.33 -3.92
N ASP A 185 10.69 -8.81 -4.91
CA ASP A 185 11.10 -10.22 -4.93
C ASP A 185 11.92 -10.56 -3.66
N PRO A 186 11.61 -11.67 -2.94
CA PRO A 186 12.31 -12.01 -1.70
C PRO A 186 13.83 -12.17 -1.87
N ALA A 187 14.31 -12.57 -3.05
CA ALA A 187 15.74 -12.67 -3.34
C ALA A 187 16.41 -11.29 -3.40
N SER A 188 15.69 -10.26 -3.84
CA SER A 188 16.10 -8.87 -3.68
C SER A 188 16.03 -8.48 -2.21
N THR A 189 14.88 -8.66 -1.52
CA THR A 189 14.72 -8.31 -0.09
C THR A 189 15.85 -8.88 0.80
N ALA A 190 16.34 -10.09 0.53
CA ALA A 190 17.47 -10.71 1.22
C ALA A 190 18.80 -9.92 1.16
N GLN A 191 18.96 -9.05 0.17
CA GLN A 191 20.17 -8.26 -0.07
C GLN A 191 20.15 -6.90 0.65
N ASN A 192 19.10 -6.60 1.42
CA ASN A 192 18.99 -5.36 2.18
C ASN A 192 20.15 -5.23 3.19
N PRO A 193 21.08 -4.27 3.01
CA PRO A 193 22.28 -4.18 3.86
C PRO A 193 21.96 -3.68 5.28
N ALA A 194 20.87 -2.93 5.46
CA ALA A 194 20.45 -2.43 6.77
C ALA A 194 19.83 -3.54 7.63
N PHE A 195 19.31 -4.58 6.99
CA PHE A 195 18.66 -5.71 7.65
C PHE A 195 19.24 -7.02 7.09
N PRO A 196 20.48 -7.37 7.48
CA PRO A 196 21.01 -8.67 7.11
C PRO A 196 20.13 -9.76 7.74
N LYS A 197 20.00 -10.90 7.07
CA LYS A 197 19.34 -12.13 7.56
C LYS A 197 17.80 -12.23 7.38
N LEU A 198 17.14 -11.31 6.70
CA LEU A 198 15.68 -11.36 6.53
C LEU A 198 15.14 -12.66 5.88
N MET A 199 15.97 -13.35 5.12
CA MET A 199 15.64 -14.63 4.47
C MET A 199 16.47 -15.79 5.04
N LEU A 200 16.58 -15.89 6.38
CA LEU A 200 17.19 -17.04 7.06
C LEU A 200 16.14 -17.89 7.80
N PRO A 201 16.38 -19.20 7.97
CA PRO A 201 15.51 -20.07 8.76
C PRO A 201 15.45 -19.65 10.23
N LYS A 202 14.31 -19.94 10.90
CA LYS A 202 14.04 -19.65 12.32
C LYS A 202 15.16 -20.08 13.29
N SER A 203 15.93 -21.13 12.97
CA SER A 203 17.02 -21.64 13.83
C SER A 203 18.33 -20.83 13.78
N LYS A 204 18.52 -19.95 12.78
CA LYS A 204 19.78 -19.18 12.60
C LYS A 204 19.63 -17.67 12.86
N ALA A 205 18.41 -17.19 13.08
CA ALA A 205 18.15 -15.79 13.42
C ALA A 205 18.66 -15.43 14.83
N LYS A 206 18.65 -16.39 15.78
CA LYS A 206 19.09 -16.19 17.18
C LYS A 206 20.58 -16.45 17.47
N GLY A 207 21.41 -16.75 16.45
CA GLY A 207 22.81 -17.13 16.65
C GLY A 207 23.81 -15.98 16.59
N THR A 208 24.49 -15.71 17.70
CA THR A 208 25.71 -14.92 17.82
C THR A 208 26.82 -15.42 16.86
N MET A 209 27.62 -14.51 16.31
CA MET A 209 28.85 -14.86 15.59
C MET A 209 29.79 -15.67 16.51
N PHE A 210 30.24 -16.84 16.06
CA PHE A 210 31.65 -17.29 15.97
C PHE A 210 31.72 -18.81 15.72
N GLN A 211 32.60 -19.23 14.79
CA GLN A 211 33.31 -20.54 14.68
C GLN A 211 32.44 -21.83 14.69
N ASP A 212 32.41 -22.70 13.68
CA ASP A 212 33.55 -23.41 13.10
C ASP A 212 33.12 -24.29 11.91
N LEU A 213 34.08 -24.48 11.00
CA LEU A 213 34.15 -25.50 9.98
C LEU A 213 34.64 -26.82 10.62
N VAL A 214 33.95 -27.95 10.37
CA VAL A 214 34.47 -29.30 10.01
C VAL A 214 33.29 -30.28 9.99
N PRO A 215 33.13 -31.12 8.94
CA PRO A 215 32.03 -32.07 8.84
C PRO A 215 32.37 -33.42 9.50
N SER A 216 31.41 -34.03 10.19
CA SER A 216 31.40 -35.48 10.40
C SER A 216 29.96 -36.02 10.35
N SER A 217 29.84 -37.18 9.70
CA SER A 217 28.60 -37.90 9.31
C SER A 217 28.24 -38.96 10.39
N PRO A 218 27.27 -39.88 10.20
CA PRO A 218 25.97 -39.86 10.87
C PRO A 218 25.71 -41.07 11.80
N ALA A 219 24.70 -40.98 12.68
CA ALA A 219 24.07 -42.10 13.39
C ALA A 219 22.63 -41.68 13.79
N SER A 220 21.58 -42.22 13.15
CA SER A 220 20.82 -43.45 13.44
C SER A 220 19.64 -43.26 14.43
N ASP A 221 18.42 -43.43 13.87
CA ASP A 221 17.16 -43.97 14.42
C ASP A 221 16.75 -43.74 15.90
N SER A 222 15.54 -43.21 16.12
CA SER A 222 14.31 -44.03 16.34
C SER A 222 13.15 -43.23 16.98
N THR A 223 11.98 -43.35 16.33
CA THR A 223 10.59 -43.45 16.82
C THR A 223 10.13 -42.79 18.14
N ALA A 224 9.02 -42.04 18.08
CA ALA A 224 7.71 -42.46 18.62
C ALA A 224 6.62 -41.37 18.51
N GLU A 225 5.51 -41.74 17.85
CA GLU A 225 4.22 -41.03 17.86
C GLU A 225 3.59 -41.00 19.25
N LYS A 226 2.86 -39.92 19.57
CA LYS A 226 1.67 -39.99 20.42
C LYS A 226 0.56 -39.07 19.92
N VAL A 227 -0.57 -39.71 19.63
CA VAL A 227 -1.88 -39.17 19.28
C VAL A 227 -2.64 -38.82 20.56
N ASN A 228 -3.40 -37.73 20.58
CA ASN A 228 -4.56 -37.51 21.47
C ASN A 228 -5.38 -36.32 20.90
N ALA A 229 -6.59 -36.54 20.38
CA ALA A 229 -7.88 -36.67 21.09
C ALA A 229 -8.65 -35.34 21.09
N ALA A 230 -9.69 -35.28 20.25
CA ALA A 230 -10.55 -34.13 20.01
C ALA A 230 -11.48 -33.83 21.19
N SER A 231 -11.90 -32.56 21.32
CA SER A 231 -13.02 -32.13 22.16
C SER A 231 -13.85 -31.06 21.45
N PRO A 232 -15.17 -30.96 21.74
CA PRO A 232 -16.15 -30.42 20.82
C PRO A 232 -16.30 -28.89 20.94
N VAL A 233 -16.27 -28.18 19.82
CA VAL A 233 -16.50 -26.73 19.79
C VAL A 233 -17.95 -26.43 19.43
N LYS A 234 -18.60 -25.67 20.32
CA LYS A 234 -19.97 -25.18 20.20
C LYS A 234 -20.09 -24.16 19.07
N ILE A 235 -21.09 -24.37 18.20
CA ILE A 235 -21.49 -23.47 17.11
C ILE A 235 -22.00 -22.14 17.72
N ARG A 236 -21.37 -21.02 17.39
CA ARG A 236 -21.90 -19.67 17.60
C ARG A 236 -22.32 -19.05 16.26
N ARG A 237 -23.44 -18.32 16.30
CA ARG A 237 -24.14 -17.66 15.18
C ARG A 237 -23.34 -16.48 14.59
N PRO A 238 -23.71 -15.96 13.39
CA PRO A 238 -22.89 -15.05 12.59
C PRO A 238 -22.74 -13.68 13.25
N LEU A 239 -21.53 -13.11 13.20
CA LEU A 239 -21.17 -11.82 13.78
C LEU A 239 -21.17 -10.72 12.70
N ASP A 240 -21.72 -9.56 13.07
CA ASP A 240 -21.73 -8.31 12.30
C ASP A 240 -20.34 -7.91 11.78
N GLN A 241 -20.31 -7.41 10.54
CA GLN A 241 -19.13 -6.95 9.81
C GLN A 241 -18.57 -5.66 10.43
N ARG A 242 -17.49 -5.78 11.20
CA ARG A 242 -16.53 -4.70 11.45
C ARG A 242 -15.16 -5.24 11.01
N LEU A 243 -14.63 -4.69 9.91
CA LEU A 243 -13.26 -4.98 9.50
C LEU A 243 -12.30 -4.43 10.57
N PRO A 244 -11.22 -5.15 10.93
CA PRO A 244 -10.28 -4.73 11.97
C PRO A 244 -9.61 -3.40 11.63
N ASN A 245 -9.36 -2.58 12.66
CA ASN A 245 -8.63 -1.31 12.55
C ASN A 245 -7.15 -1.57 12.22
N TRP A 246 -6.43 -0.60 11.66
CA TRP A 246 -4.99 -0.72 11.35
C TRP A 246 -4.15 -1.13 12.59
N SER A 247 -4.57 -0.71 13.79
CA SER A 247 -4.01 -1.15 15.07
C SER A 247 -4.23 -2.64 15.36
N ASP A 248 -5.35 -3.19 14.91
CA ASP A 248 -5.75 -4.58 15.19
C ASP A 248 -5.04 -5.54 14.21
N MET A 249 -4.61 -5.05 13.05
CA MET A 249 -3.73 -5.79 12.14
C MET A 249 -2.29 -5.92 12.64
N THR A 250 -1.89 -5.10 13.63
CA THR A 250 -0.65 -5.27 14.39
C THR A 250 -0.89 -5.84 15.79
N THR A 251 -2.15 -6.02 16.22
CA THR A 251 -2.49 -6.66 17.49
C THR A 251 -3.79 -7.50 17.44
N SER A 252 -3.59 -8.82 17.36
CA SER A 252 -4.36 -9.92 17.96
C SER A 252 -5.71 -10.37 17.35
N THR A 253 -5.89 -11.70 17.26
CA THR A 253 -7.03 -12.36 17.96
C THR A 253 -6.69 -13.75 18.55
N ALA A 254 -6.56 -13.78 19.89
CA ALA A 254 -6.96 -14.83 20.86
C ALA A 254 -6.50 -16.30 20.69
N ALA A 255 -5.39 -16.69 21.34
CA ALA A 255 -5.39 -17.40 22.65
C ALA A 255 -4.07 -18.17 22.91
N THR A 256 -3.46 -17.85 24.05
CA THR A 256 -2.38 -18.54 24.78
C THR A 256 -0.92 -18.36 24.31
N ALA A 257 -0.17 -17.69 25.20
CA ALA A 257 1.29 -17.55 25.33
C ALA A 257 2.00 -16.42 24.54
N ASP A 258 2.46 -15.43 25.32
CA ASP A 258 3.57 -14.48 25.04
C ASP A 258 3.37 -13.49 23.88
N ASP A 259 2.46 -12.53 24.04
CA ASP A 259 2.06 -11.56 23.00
C ASP A 259 2.41 -10.12 23.40
N SER A 260 3.58 -9.65 22.95
CA SER A 260 3.98 -8.23 23.01
C SER A 260 4.94 -7.81 21.88
N ARG A 261 4.98 -8.53 20.75
CA ARG A 261 5.88 -8.19 19.64
C ARG A 261 5.11 -7.57 18.48
N ASP A 262 5.50 -6.36 18.12
CA ASP A 262 5.11 -5.69 16.89
C ASP A 262 5.54 -6.55 15.68
N PRO A 263 4.69 -6.83 14.67
CA PRO A 263 5.11 -7.53 13.44
C PRO A 263 6.34 -6.90 12.76
N ALA A 264 6.61 -5.62 12.98
CA ALA A 264 7.82 -4.96 12.50
C ALA A 264 9.12 -5.41 13.22
N GLU A 265 9.00 -6.01 14.41
CA GLU A 265 10.08 -6.64 15.20
C GLU A 265 10.42 -8.07 14.74
N ALA A 266 9.69 -8.65 13.79
CA ALA A 266 9.94 -10.01 13.29
C ALA A 266 11.41 -10.17 12.82
N ASP A 267 12.05 -11.28 13.20
CA ASP A 267 13.47 -11.51 12.93
C ASP A 267 13.71 -11.88 11.45
N SER A 268 12.67 -12.34 10.74
CA SER A 268 12.71 -12.75 9.33
C SER A 268 11.42 -12.39 8.57
N PHE A 269 11.51 -12.34 7.25
CA PHE A 269 10.37 -12.01 6.39
C PHE A 269 9.28 -13.10 6.36
N PRO A 270 9.58 -14.42 6.32
CA PRO A 270 8.55 -15.45 6.42
C PRO A 270 7.80 -15.41 7.75
N GLU A 271 8.49 -15.06 8.85
CA GLU A 271 7.88 -14.88 10.17
C GLU A 271 6.94 -13.69 10.18
N PHE A 272 7.39 -12.53 9.68
CA PHE A 272 6.51 -11.37 9.50
C PHE A 272 5.25 -11.72 8.69
N LEU A 273 5.39 -12.42 7.56
CA LEU A 273 4.24 -12.82 6.74
C LEU A 273 3.26 -13.69 7.54
N SER A 274 3.79 -14.65 8.31
CA SER A 274 2.97 -15.52 9.16
C SER A 274 2.23 -14.75 10.25
N GLU A 275 2.92 -13.86 10.96
CA GLU A 275 2.36 -12.99 12.01
C GLU A 275 1.33 -12.00 11.44
N ALA A 276 1.56 -11.52 10.23
CA ALA A 276 0.63 -10.71 9.47
C ALA A 276 -0.55 -11.51 8.89
N GLY A 277 -0.75 -12.77 9.27
CA GLY A 277 -1.87 -13.59 8.81
C GLY A 277 -1.82 -13.93 7.32
N VAL A 278 -0.64 -13.83 6.69
CA VAL A 278 -0.45 -14.25 5.30
C VAL A 278 -0.28 -15.75 5.24
N LYS A 279 -1.05 -16.38 4.35
CA LYS A 279 -0.92 -17.81 4.02
C LYS A 279 -0.58 -18.06 2.55
N HIS A 280 -0.98 -17.14 1.68
CA HIS A 280 -0.81 -17.26 0.24
C HIS A 280 0.13 -16.18 -0.26
N VAL A 281 1.21 -16.62 -0.91
CA VAL A 281 2.17 -15.76 -1.59
C VAL A 281 1.98 -15.94 -3.08
N VAL A 282 1.84 -14.86 -3.84
CA VAL A 282 1.57 -14.87 -5.27
C VAL A 282 2.74 -14.24 -6.01
N ARG A 283 3.36 -15.03 -6.90
CA ARG A 283 4.48 -14.61 -7.73
C ARG A 283 4.01 -14.30 -9.15
N LEU A 284 4.31 -13.10 -9.62
CA LEU A 284 3.92 -12.61 -10.95
C LEU A 284 5.08 -12.54 -11.95
N ASN A 285 6.33 -12.62 -11.47
CA ASN A 285 7.51 -12.73 -12.32
C ASN A 285 7.88 -14.17 -12.59
N TYR A 286 8.41 -14.43 -13.79
CA TYR A 286 8.94 -15.74 -14.07
C TYR A 286 10.09 -16.06 -13.12
N SER A 287 10.15 -17.32 -12.67
CA SER A 287 11.20 -17.82 -11.79
C SER A 287 12.65 -17.63 -12.30
N TYR A 288 12.86 -17.31 -13.57
CA TYR A 288 14.19 -17.02 -14.13
C TYR A 288 14.53 -15.51 -14.14
N GLU A 289 13.60 -14.62 -13.82
CA GLU A 289 13.83 -13.16 -13.87
C GLU A 289 14.68 -12.61 -12.72
N THR A 290 14.84 -13.41 -11.67
CA THR A 290 15.62 -13.12 -10.47
C THR A 290 16.47 -14.33 -10.11
N ASP A 291 17.76 -14.08 -9.87
CA ASP A 291 18.68 -15.13 -9.42
C ASP A 291 18.23 -15.66 -8.06
N ARG A 292 18.39 -16.98 -7.82
CA ARG A 292 18.11 -17.64 -6.52
C ARG A 292 16.63 -17.77 -6.11
N ASN A 293 15.66 -17.75 -7.04
CA ASN A 293 14.25 -18.02 -6.69
C ASN A 293 14.02 -19.33 -5.91
N GLY A 294 14.87 -20.35 -6.08
CA GLY A 294 14.77 -21.60 -5.32
C GLY A 294 15.05 -21.47 -3.82
N SER A 295 15.76 -20.43 -3.34
CA SER A 295 16.18 -20.36 -1.94
C SER A 295 15.10 -19.89 -0.97
N TYR A 296 14.16 -19.03 -1.40
CA TYR A 296 13.07 -18.59 -0.53
C TYR A 296 11.85 -19.50 -0.58
N VAL A 297 11.66 -20.27 -1.67
CA VAL A 297 10.52 -21.18 -1.80
C VAL A 297 10.49 -22.18 -0.64
N GLU A 298 11.65 -22.74 -0.31
CA GLU A 298 11.75 -23.67 0.82
C GLU A 298 11.57 -22.97 2.17
N LEU A 299 12.03 -21.72 2.32
CA LEU A 299 11.82 -20.93 3.54
C LEU A 299 10.33 -20.62 3.75
N PHE A 300 9.62 -20.24 2.69
CA PHE A 300 8.18 -20.02 2.73
C PHE A 300 7.44 -21.32 3.05
N ARG A 301 7.83 -22.43 2.42
CA ARG A 301 7.25 -23.75 2.72
C ARG A 301 7.45 -24.14 4.19
N GLN A 302 8.61 -23.88 4.77
CA GLN A 302 8.91 -24.15 6.18
C GLN A 302 8.15 -23.23 7.15
N ALA A 303 7.65 -22.09 6.66
CA ALA A 303 6.81 -21.16 7.41
C ALA A 303 5.31 -21.35 7.10
N ASP A 304 4.92 -22.48 6.49
CA ASP A 304 3.54 -22.78 6.09
C ASP A 304 2.91 -21.77 5.11
N LEU A 305 3.76 -21.03 4.38
CA LEU A 305 3.36 -20.12 3.32
C LEU A 305 3.29 -20.88 1.99
N VAL A 306 2.15 -20.77 1.30
CA VAL A 306 1.91 -21.44 0.02
C VAL A 306 2.17 -20.46 -1.13
N LEU A 307 3.16 -20.78 -1.96
CA LEU A 307 3.50 -20.00 -3.16
C LEU A 307 2.61 -20.41 -4.34
N HIS A 308 2.04 -19.43 -5.04
CA HIS A 308 1.23 -19.61 -6.24
C HIS A 308 1.80 -18.77 -7.39
N ASP A 309 1.96 -19.38 -8.55
CA ASP A 309 2.50 -18.72 -9.74
C ASP A 309 1.38 -18.20 -10.64
N PHE A 310 1.40 -16.89 -10.89
CA PHE A 310 0.54 -16.18 -11.85
C PHE A 310 1.43 -15.31 -12.75
N GLU A 311 2.39 -15.95 -13.41
CA GLU A 311 3.49 -15.29 -14.12
C GLU A 311 3.05 -14.62 -15.43
N PHE A 312 3.53 -13.40 -15.69
CA PHE A 312 3.37 -12.74 -16.98
C PHE A 312 4.50 -11.73 -17.27
N GLU A 313 4.61 -11.34 -18.54
CA GLU A 313 5.71 -10.53 -19.07
C GLU A 313 5.86 -9.16 -18.39
N ASP A 314 7.11 -8.80 -18.05
CA ASP A 314 7.41 -7.54 -17.38
C ASP A 314 7.04 -6.31 -18.21
N GLY A 315 6.63 -5.23 -17.54
CA GLY A 315 6.21 -3.99 -18.19
C GLY A 315 4.91 -4.05 -19.01
N THR A 316 4.28 -5.22 -19.14
CA THR A 316 2.99 -5.39 -19.82
C THR A 316 1.81 -5.23 -18.86
N ALA A 317 0.60 -5.08 -19.41
CA ALA A 317 -0.64 -5.21 -18.64
C ALA A 317 -0.94 -6.70 -18.38
N PRO A 318 -1.55 -7.06 -17.25
CA PRO A 318 -1.88 -8.45 -16.98
C PRO A 318 -2.84 -9.00 -18.04
N PRO A 319 -2.59 -10.22 -18.56
CA PRO A 319 -3.58 -10.91 -19.39
C PRO A 319 -4.88 -11.10 -18.59
N LEU A 320 -6.01 -10.79 -19.21
CA LEU A 320 -7.31 -10.77 -18.54
C LEU A 320 -7.67 -12.11 -17.92
N ARG A 321 -7.43 -13.19 -18.66
CA ARG A 321 -7.64 -14.56 -18.17
C ARG A 321 -6.83 -14.87 -16.91
N LEU A 322 -5.63 -14.31 -16.80
CA LEU A 322 -4.77 -14.47 -15.62
C LEU A 322 -5.29 -13.64 -14.46
N ALA A 323 -5.68 -12.38 -14.70
CA ALA A 323 -6.28 -11.51 -13.69
C ALA A 323 -7.60 -12.10 -13.14
N ASP A 324 -8.44 -12.65 -14.01
CA ASP A 324 -9.66 -13.36 -13.64
C ASP A 324 -9.36 -14.63 -12.84
N ALA A 325 -8.42 -15.46 -13.29
CA ALA A 325 -8.02 -16.66 -12.57
C ALA A 325 -7.50 -16.32 -11.15
N PHE A 326 -6.70 -15.26 -11.03
CA PHE A 326 -6.23 -14.75 -9.74
C PHE A 326 -7.40 -14.33 -8.85
N LEU A 327 -8.33 -13.53 -9.38
CA LEU A 327 -9.51 -13.07 -8.63
C LEU A 327 -10.39 -14.24 -8.17
N GLN A 328 -10.64 -15.23 -9.03
CA GLN A 328 -11.41 -16.43 -8.66
C GLN A 328 -10.70 -17.26 -7.59
N ARG A 329 -9.37 -17.32 -7.65
CA ARG A 329 -8.58 -18.01 -6.64
C ARG A 329 -8.63 -17.28 -5.29
N CYS A 330 -8.53 -15.96 -5.27
CA CYS A 330 -8.72 -15.15 -4.05
C CYS A 330 -10.09 -15.43 -3.39
N LYS A 331 -11.17 -15.46 -4.18
CA LYS A 331 -12.51 -15.80 -3.67
C LYS A 331 -12.60 -17.20 -3.08
N THR A 332 -11.78 -18.14 -3.56
CA THR A 332 -11.74 -19.50 -3.03
C THR A 332 -11.01 -19.52 -1.69
N TRP A 333 -9.83 -18.89 -1.61
CA TRP A 333 -9.07 -18.75 -0.37
C TRP A 333 -9.87 -18.05 0.74
N PHE A 334 -10.60 -16.99 0.40
CA PHE A 334 -11.45 -16.27 1.35
C PHE A 334 -12.60 -17.13 1.91
N LYS A 335 -13.07 -18.13 1.15
CA LYS A 335 -14.08 -19.09 1.63
C LYS A 335 -13.48 -20.20 2.49
N GLU A 336 -12.28 -20.66 2.14
CA GLU A 336 -11.58 -21.74 2.86
C GLU A 336 -11.22 -21.33 4.30
N GLU A 337 -10.95 -20.05 4.55
CA GLU A 337 -10.60 -19.49 5.87
C GLU A 337 -11.83 -19.02 6.69
N ASN A 338 -12.97 -19.73 6.58
CA ASN A 338 -14.22 -19.43 7.30
C ASN A 338 -14.75 -17.99 7.10
N GLY A 339 -14.44 -17.35 5.97
CA GLY A 339 -14.92 -16.00 5.66
C GLY A 339 -14.12 -14.87 6.30
N ALA A 340 -13.09 -15.17 7.10
CA ALA A 340 -12.04 -14.19 7.39
C ALA A 340 -11.14 -14.10 6.15
N PRO A 341 -10.91 -12.90 5.56
CA PRO A 341 -10.03 -12.78 4.42
C PRO A 341 -8.59 -13.15 4.84
N PRO A 342 -7.95 -14.23 4.33
CA PRO A 342 -6.53 -14.41 4.47
C PRO A 342 -5.83 -13.23 3.83
N ASN A 343 -4.79 -12.74 4.50
CA ASN A 343 -3.92 -11.76 3.89
C ASN A 343 -3.14 -12.47 2.77
N ILE A 344 -3.08 -11.84 1.60
CA ILE A 344 -2.40 -12.37 0.42
C ILE A 344 -1.22 -11.45 0.14
N ALA A 345 -0.03 -12.03 0.06
CA ALA A 345 1.17 -11.29 -0.33
C ALA A 345 1.41 -11.48 -1.82
N VAL A 346 1.56 -10.40 -2.58
CA VAL A 346 1.73 -10.41 -4.04
C VAL A 346 3.03 -9.72 -4.41
N HIS A 347 3.87 -10.39 -5.20
CA HIS A 347 5.11 -9.80 -5.70
C HIS A 347 5.33 -10.04 -7.20
N CYS A 348 6.18 -9.20 -7.76
CA CYS A 348 6.87 -9.46 -9.02
C CYS A 348 8.37 -9.30 -8.76
N LYS A 349 9.13 -8.77 -9.71
CA LYS A 349 10.54 -8.42 -9.46
C LYS A 349 10.71 -7.29 -8.45
N ALA A 350 10.10 -6.13 -8.72
CA ALA A 350 10.17 -4.95 -7.84
C ALA A 350 8.91 -4.75 -6.98
N GLY A 351 7.86 -5.55 -7.17
CA GLY A 351 6.61 -5.36 -6.43
C GLY A 351 5.82 -4.09 -6.81
N LEU A 352 6.04 -3.54 -8.01
CA LEU A 352 5.49 -2.22 -8.41
C LEU A 352 4.55 -2.30 -9.62
N GLY A 353 5.07 -2.64 -10.81
CA GLY A 353 4.29 -2.61 -12.06
C GLY A 353 3.21 -3.70 -12.15
N ARG A 354 3.64 -4.96 -12.30
CA ARG A 354 2.76 -6.15 -12.38
C ARG A 354 1.90 -6.30 -11.13
N THR A 355 2.52 -6.19 -9.97
CA THR A 355 1.86 -6.26 -8.66
C THR A 355 0.78 -5.19 -8.52
N GLY A 356 1.10 -3.92 -8.78
CA GLY A 356 0.11 -2.84 -8.69
C GLY A 356 -1.07 -3.03 -9.63
N ALA A 357 -0.84 -3.54 -10.85
CA ALA A 357 -1.92 -3.80 -11.81
C ALA A 357 -2.83 -4.96 -11.38
N ILE A 358 -2.28 -6.08 -10.90
CA ILE A 358 -3.06 -7.22 -10.40
C ILE A 358 -3.84 -6.85 -9.13
N VAL A 359 -3.22 -6.12 -8.19
CA VAL A 359 -3.91 -5.69 -6.98
C VAL A 359 -5.00 -4.66 -7.30
N ALA A 360 -4.80 -3.78 -8.30
CA ALA A 360 -5.86 -2.88 -8.77
C ALA A 360 -7.07 -3.65 -9.32
N PHE A 361 -6.83 -4.74 -10.07
CA PHE A 361 -7.91 -5.60 -10.57
C PHE A 361 -8.70 -6.22 -9.41
N PHE A 362 -8.01 -6.73 -8.39
CA PHE A 362 -8.67 -7.22 -7.18
C PHE A 362 -9.42 -6.14 -6.41
N ALA A 363 -8.80 -4.99 -6.16
CA ALA A 363 -9.37 -3.92 -5.36
C ALA A 363 -10.64 -3.37 -6.02
N THR A 364 -10.59 -3.08 -7.31
CA THR A 364 -11.76 -2.59 -8.05
C THR A 364 -12.85 -3.65 -8.17
N ALA A 365 -12.51 -4.94 -8.09
CA ALA A 365 -13.47 -6.04 -8.10
C ALA A 365 -14.26 -6.18 -6.79
N ASN A 366 -13.60 -5.95 -5.64
CA ASN A 366 -14.14 -6.27 -4.30
C ASN A 366 -14.48 -5.04 -3.45
N HIS A 367 -13.97 -3.86 -3.79
CA HIS A 367 -14.11 -2.63 -3.01
C HIS A 367 -14.68 -1.49 -3.85
N GLU A 368 -15.37 -0.53 -3.21
CA GLU A 368 -15.95 0.64 -3.89
C GLU A 368 -14.89 1.69 -4.24
N ILE A 369 -13.98 1.29 -5.16
CA ILE A 369 -12.91 2.12 -5.67
C ILE A 369 -12.78 1.93 -7.19
N SER A 370 -12.57 3.02 -7.92
CA SER A 370 -12.29 2.98 -9.36
C SER A 370 -10.82 2.69 -9.61
N GLY A 371 -10.48 2.22 -10.81
CA GLY A 371 -9.09 2.03 -11.19
C GLY A 371 -8.22 3.28 -11.07
N PRO A 372 -8.64 4.44 -11.61
CA PRO A 372 -7.90 5.70 -11.41
C PRO A 372 -7.71 6.08 -9.94
N ALA A 373 -8.77 5.96 -9.11
CA ALA A 373 -8.69 6.25 -7.68
C ALA A 373 -7.72 5.30 -6.96
N PHE A 374 -7.79 4.00 -7.26
CA PHE A 374 -6.86 3.01 -6.71
C PHE A 374 -5.42 3.29 -7.16
N HIS A 375 -5.20 3.74 -8.39
CA HIS A 375 -3.87 4.07 -8.88
C HIS A 375 -3.24 5.25 -8.09
N GLY A 376 -4.02 6.30 -7.83
CA GLY A 376 -3.61 7.40 -6.95
C GLY A 376 -3.26 6.90 -5.55
N TRP A 377 -4.15 6.12 -4.94
CA TRP A 377 -3.94 5.47 -3.63
C TRP A 377 -2.67 4.62 -3.58
N ALA A 378 -2.50 3.72 -4.56
CA ALA A 378 -1.36 2.81 -4.62
C ALA A 378 -0.03 3.55 -4.72
N ARG A 379 0.03 4.66 -5.48
CA ARG A 379 1.26 5.48 -5.57
C ARG A 379 1.57 6.25 -4.28
N MET A 380 0.59 6.56 -3.45
CA MET A 380 0.83 7.13 -2.11
C MET A 380 1.28 6.06 -1.11
N CYS A 381 0.71 4.84 -1.17
CA CYS A 381 1.07 3.72 -0.28
C CYS A 381 2.42 3.06 -0.63
N ARG A 382 2.73 2.99 -1.93
CA ARG A 382 3.93 2.36 -2.48
C ARG A 382 4.35 3.13 -3.74
N PRO A 383 5.20 4.16 -3.60
CA PRO A 383 5.59 4.99 -4.71
C PRO A 383 6.22 4.17 -5.84
N GLY A 384 5.86 4.49 -7.08
CA GLY A 384 6.29 3.72 -8.25
C GLY A 384 5.34 2.60 -8.68
N SER A 385 4.26 2.31 -7.93
CA SER A 385 3.23 1.34 -8.34
C SER A 385 2.61 1.71 -9.68
N VAL A 386 2.42 0.69 -10.54
CA VAL A 386 1.93 0.82 -11.93
C VAL A 386 2.85 1.72 -12.78
N GLN A 387 3.70 1.08 -13.59
CA GLN A 387 4.95 1.69 -14.07
C GLN A 387 4.98 2.05 -15.55
N THR A 388 4.13 1.44 -16.38
CA THR A 388 4.14 1.62 -17.83
C THR A 388 2.79 2.12 -18.33
N VAL A 389 2.77 2.80 -19.48
CA VAL A 389 1.54 3.28 -20.14
C VAL A 389 0.52 2.14 -20.32
N LYS A 390 1.00 0.93 -20.69
CA LYS A 390 0.14 -0.25 -20.86
C LYS A 390 -0.57 -0.63 -19.56
N GLN A 391 0.17 -0.63 -18.44
CA GLN A 391 -0.39 -0.92 -17.12
C GLN A 391 -1.34 0.20 -16.65
N GLU A 392 -0.97 1.47 -16.84
CA GLU A 392 -1.85 2.59 -16.48
C GLU A 392 -3.15 2.55 -17.29
N ALA A 393 -3.09 2.26 -18.59
CA ALA A 393 -4.27 2.14 -19.44
C ALA A 393 -5.19 1.01 -18.96
N PHE A 394 -4.62 -0.15 -18.61
CA PHE A 394 -5.37 -1.26 -18.00
C PHE A 394 -6.06 -0.83 -16.72
N VAL A 395 -5.30 -0.28 -15.75
CA VAL A 395 -5.87 0.13 -14.46
C VAL A 395 -6.94 1.20 -14.64
N ARG A 396 -6.72 2.18 -15.51
CA ARG A 396 -7.71 3.25 -15.77
C ARG A 396 -9.03 2.77 -16.38
N ALA A 397 -9.03 1.62 -17.06
CA ALA A 397 -10.25 1.04 -17.60
C ALA A 397 -11.13 0.40 -16.51
N LEU A 398 -10.57 0.10 -15.34
CA LEU A 398 -11.28 -0.57 -14.25
C LEU A 398 -12.28 0.38 -13.57
N SER A 399 -13.50 -0.12 -13.37
CA SER A 399 -14.61 0.63 -12.77
C SER A 399 -14.98 0.07 -11.41
N ALA A 400 -15.43 0.95 -10.50
CA ALA A 400 -15.94 0.53 -9.19
C ALA A 400 -17.17 -0.40 -9.33
N PRO A 401 -17.46 -1.29 -8.36
CA PRO A 401 -18.59 -2.21 -8.43
C PRO A 401 -19.94 -1.50 -8.65
N SER A 402 -20.21 -0.40 -7.94
CA SER A 402 -21.43 0.41 -8.16
C SER A 402 -21.56 0.99 -9.58
N GLN A 403 -20.45 1.32 -10.23
CA GLN A 403 -20.43 1.81 -11.61
C GLN A 403 -20.71 0.69 -12.61
N ARG A 404 -20.21 -0.52 -12.33
CA ARG A 404 -20.45 -1.74 -13.14
C ARG A 404 -21.93 -2.14 -13.11
N ASN A 405 -22.55 -2.10 -11.92
CA ASN A 405 -23.96 -2.44 -11.76
C ASN A 405 -24.87 -1.46 -12.54
N LYS A 406 -24.58 -0.15 -12.50
CA LYS A 406 -25.33 0.85 -13.28
C LYS A 406 -25.23 0.61 -14.80
N ALA A 407 -24.03 0.27 -15.30
CA ALA A 407 -23.82 -0.04 -16.71
C ALA A 407 -24.60 -1.29 -17.16
N SER A 408 -24.73 -2.31 -16.30
CA SER A 408 -25.51 -3.52 -16.61
C SER A 408 -27.03 -3.29 -16.64
N SER A 409 -27.52 -2.29 -15.90
CA SER A 409 -28.96 -1.95 -15.80
C SER A 409 -29.48 -1.04 -16.91
N GLY A 410 -28.60 -0.35 -17.64
CA GLY A 410 -28.96 0.50 -18.78
C GLY A 410 -28.84 -0.27 -20.10
N ARG A 411 -29.96 -0.62 -20.74
CA ARG A 411 -29.92 -1.15 -22.11
C ARG A 411 -29.32 -0.10 -23.06
N MET A 412 -28.37 -0.57 -23.86
CA MET A 412 -27.93 -0.08 -25.19
C MET A 412 -26.64 0.75 -25.24
N GLY A 413 -25.59 0.13 -25.81
CA GLY A 413 -24.81 0.80 -26.86
C GLY A 413 -23.49 1.48 -26.47
N CYS A 414 -22.70 0.94 -25.55
CA CYS A 414 -21.26 1.20 -25.57
C CYS A 414 -20.53 0.09 -24.80
N PHE A 415 -19.79 -0.76 -25.52
CA PHE A 415 -18.79 -1.66 -24.94
C PHE A 415 -17.67 -0.80 -24.32
N LYS A 416 -17.92 -0.20 -23.15
CA LYS A 416 -16.84 0.13 -22.22
C LYS A 416 -16.41 -1.21 -21.64
N LEU A 417 -15.22 -1.63 -22.06
CA LEU A 417 -14.58 -2.89 -21.74
C LEU A 417 -15.04 -3.47 -20.38
N TRP A 418 -15.88 -4.50 -20.43
CA TRP A 418 -15.45 -5.74 -19.82
C TRP A 418 -14.40 -6.30 -20.77
N LEU A 419 -13.17 -6.33 -20.31
CA LEU A 419 -12.18 -7.22 -20.85
C LEU A 419 -11.75 -8.08 -19.67
#